data_AF-A0A2N1NZ64-F1
#
_entry.id   AF-A0A2N1NZ64-F1
#
_cell.length_a   1.000
_cell.length_b   1.000
_cell.length_c   1.000
_cell.angle_alpha   90.00
_cell.angle_beta   90.00
_cell.angle_gamma   90.00
#
_symmetry.space_group_name_H-M   'P 1'
#
loop_
_entity.id
_entity.type
_entity.pdbx_description
1 polymer ?
#
loop_
_entity_poly.entity_id
_entity_poly.type
_entity_poly.pdbx_seq_one_letter_code
_entity_poly.pdbx_strand_id
1 'polypeptide(L)'
;MPKTLARLFQKAYRAETRATKAIQEEISIFLAGLLRILCVKKTQRAVKIYKLFRKIGVDKIKRVISYSANAISKLTTTQIRTIEQHFGHVTYTPH
;
A
#
# COMPACT_ATOMS: atom_id res chain seq x y z
N MET A 1 37.26 42.38 -12.34
CA MET A 1 36.77 41.58 -11.19
C MET A 1 37.91 40.74 -10.62
N PRO A 2 38.30 40.88 -9.34
CA PRO A 2 39.40 40.11 -8.76
C PRO A 2 39.02 38.63 -8.68
N LYS A 3 39.88 37.75 -9.21
CA LYS A 3 39.68 36.29 -9.40
C LYS A 3 39.22 35.56 -8.12
N THR A 4 39.55 36.09 -6.95
CA THR A 4 39.18 35.56 -5.63
C THR A 4 37.68 35.59 -5.38
N LEU A 5 36.99 36.67 -5.78
CA LEU A 5 35.56 36.84 -5.55
C LEU A 5 34.75 35.86 -6.41
N ALA A 6 35.10 35.72 -7.68
CA ALA A 6 34.47 34.76 -8.58
C ALA A 6 34.60 33.30 -8.08
N ARG A 7 35.76 32.94 -7.51
CA ARG A 7 35.98 31.61 -6.93
C ARG A 7 35.11 31.36 -5.70
N LEU A 8 34.90 32.37 -4.86
CA LEU A 8 34.03 32.27 -3.67
C LEU A 8 32.56 32.07 -4.08
N PHE A 9 32.06 32.86 -5.02
CA PHE A 9 30.71 32.69 -5.57
C PHE A 9 30.51 31.30 -6.17
N GLN A 10 31.46 30.84 -7.00
CA GLN A 10 31.39 29.50 -7.58
C GLN A 10 31.37 28.39 -6.52
N LYS A 11 32.11 28.57 -5.42
CA LYS A 11 32.14 27.62 -4.30
C LYS A 11 30.82 27.61 -3.54
N ALA A 12 30.23 28.77 -3.28
CA ALA A 12 28.93 28.90 -2.62
C ALA A 12 27.82 28.25 -3.45
N TYR A 13 27.76 28.57 -4.75
CA TYR A 13 26.77 27.97 -5.67
C TYR A 13 26.88 26.44 -5.73
N ARG A 14 28.11 25.90 -5.79
CA ARG A 14 28.33 24.44 -5.74
C ARG A 14 27.94 23.82 -4.41
N ALA A 15 28.13 24.53 -3.30
CA ALA A 15 27.71 24.05 -1.98
C ALA A 15 26.19 23.99 -1.87
N GLU A 16 25.50 25.04 -2.32
CA GLU A 16 24.04 25.09 -2.38
C GLU A 16 23.47 23.97 -3.26
N THR A 17 23.99 23.80 -4.47
CA THR A 17 23.56 22.72 -5.39
C THR A 17 23.70 21.34 -4.74
N ARG A 18 24.79 21.09 -4.00
CA ARG A 18 25.00 19.82 -3.29
C ARG A 18 24.03 19.65 -2.13
N ALA A 19 23.77 20.71 -1.37
CA ALA A 19 22.81 20.68 -0.28
C ALA A 19 21.40 20.37 -0.79
N THR A 20 20.96 21.02 -1.87
CA THR A 20 19.66 20.73 -2.50
C THR A 20 19.56 19.29 -2.97
N LYS A 21 20.61 18.77 -3.63
CA LYS A 21 20.63 17.40 -4.10
C LYS A 21 20.53 16.39 -2.95
N ALA A 22 21.27 16.61 -1.86
CA ALA A 22 21.21 15.75 -0.68
C ALA A 22 19.79 15.72 -0.08
N ILE A 23 19.16 16.88 0.08
CA ILE A 23 17.77 16.99 0.57
C ILE A 23 16.80 16.25 -0.36
N GLN A 24 16.96 16.39 -1.68
CA GLN A 24 16.11 15.68 -2.65
C GLN A 24 16.25 14.16 -2.56
N GLU A 25 17.48 13.65 -2.39
CA GLU A 25 17.74 12.22 -2.21
C GLU A 25 17.09 11.69 -0.92
N GLU A 26 17.23 12.41 0.20
CA GLU A 26 16.59 12.05 1.48
C GLU A 26 15.06 12.00 1.37
N ILE A 27 14.45 13.04 0.76
CA ILE A 27 13.00 13.09 0.52
C ILE A 27 12.57 11.92 -0.35
N SER A 28 13.30 11.64 -1.43
CA SER A 28 13.00 10.53 -2.34
C SER A 28 13.01 9.17 -1.61
N ILE A 29 14.03 8.93 -0.78
CA ILE A 29 14.13 7.70 0.02
C ILE A 29 12.95 7.58 0.99
N PHE A 30 12.62 8.66 1.69
CA PHE A 30 11.50 8.69 2.63
C PHE A 30 10.16 8.39 1.93
N LEU A 31 9.90 9.04 0.79
CA LEU A 31 8.70 8.81 -0.02
C LEU A 31 8.62 7.37 -0.53
N ALA A 32 9.75 6.80 -1.00
CA ALA A 32 9.80 5.41 -1.42
C ALA A 32 9.43 4.45 -0.26
N GLY A 33 9.90 4.74 0.95
CA GLY A 33 9.51 4.03 2.17
C GLY A 33 8.00 4.09 2.44
N LEU A 34 7.41 5.29 2.38
CA LEU A 34 5.97 5.48 2.56
C LEU A 34 5.13 4.75 1.51
N LEU A 35 5.53 4.85 0.24
CA LEU A 35 4.88 4.15 -0.88
C LEU A 35 4.93 2.62 -0.68
N ARG A 36 6.07 2.09 -0.21
CA ARG A 36 6.21 0.67 0.14
C ARG A 36 5.23 0.26 1.24
N ILE A 37 5.13 1.04 2.32
CA ILE A 37 4.18 0.76 3.42
C ILE A 37 2.74 0.76 2.92
N LEU A 38 2.36 1.75 2.10
CA LEU A 38 1.03 1.84 1.50
C LEU A 38 0.73 0.62 0.61
N CYS A 39 1.70 0.21 -0.20
CA CYS A 39 1.60 -0.95 -1.06
C CYS A 39 1.38 -2.24 -0.24
N VAL A 40 2.19 -2.47 0.79
CA VAL A 40 2.05 -3.63 1.69
C VAL A 40 0.64 -3.67 2.32
N LYS A 41 0.12 -2.53 2.80
CA LYS A 41 -1.24 -2.46 3.35
C LYS A 41 -2.31 -2.82 2.32
N LYS A 42 -2.17 -2.34 1.08
CA LYS A 42 -3.10 -2.70 -0.02
C LYS A 42 -3.03 -4.19 -0.34
N THR A 43 -1.83 -4.76 -0.44
CA THR A 43 -1.62 -6.19 -0.68
C THR A 43 -2.22 -7.05 0.44
N GLN A 44 -1.98 -6.69 1.71
CA GLN A 44 -2.56 -7.40 2.86
C GLN A 44 -4.09 -7.38 2.82
N ARG A 45 -4.70 -6.24 2.47
CA ARG A 45 -6.16 -6.14 2.31
C ARG A 45 -6.65 -7.06 1.18
N ALA A 46 -5.99 -7.04 0.03
CA ALA A 46 -6.35 -7.89 -1.11
C ALA A 46 -6.25 -9.39 -0.76
N VAL A 47 -5.18 -9.80 -0.06
CA VAL A 47 -4.99 -11.19 0.39
C VAL A 47 -6.11 -11.64 1.33
N LYS A 48 -6.52 -10.80 2.30
CA LYS A 48 -7.63 -11.12 3.21
C LYS A 48 -8.93 -11.33 2.44
N ILE A 49 -9.24 -10.43 1.51
CA ILE A 49 -10.44 -10.51 0.66
C ILE A 49 -10.40 -11.78 -0.18
N TYR A 50 -9.30 -12.06 -0.87
CA TYR A 50 -9.13 -13.28 -1.67
C TYR A 50 -9.36 -14.55 -0.86
N LYS A 51 -8.74 -14.67 0.33
CA LYS A 51 -8.88 -15.85 1.19
C LYS A 51 -10.34 -16.08 1.62
N LEU A 52 -11.06 -15.01 1.94
CA LEU A 52 -12.48 -15.08 2.30
C LEU A 52 -13.31 -15.59 1.11
N PHE A 53 -13.25 -14.91 -0.04
CA PHE A 53 -14.06 -15.25 -1.21
C PHE A 53 -13.67 -16.58 -1.87
N ARG A 54 -12.43 -17.04 -1.71
CA ARG A 54 -12.03 -18.40 -2.08
C ARG A 54 -12.82 -19.47 -1.33
N LYS A 55 -13.18 -19.23 -0.07
CA LYS A 55 -13.91 -20.19 0.76
C LYS A 55 -15.43 -20.08 0.60
N ILE A 56 -15.96 -18.86 0.50
CA ILE A 56 -17.42 -18.63 0.45
C ILE A 56 -17.99 -18.61 -0.97
N GLY A 57 -17.13 -18.70 -2.00
CA GLY A 57 -17.52 -18.62 -3.40
C GLY A 57 -17.25 -17.25 -4.03
N VAL A 58 -16.68 -17.26 -5.24
CA VAL A 58 -16.37 -16.04 -6.01
C VAL A 58 -17.65 -15.34 -6.51
N ASP A 59 -18.75 -16.06 -6.65
CA ASP A 59 -20.07 -15.52 -7.01
C ASP A 59 -20.57 -14.50 -5.96
N LYS A 60 -20.11 -14.62 -4.71
CA LYS A 60 -20.43 -13.71 -3.63
C LYS A 60 -19.62 -12.40 -3.65
N ILE A 61 -18.64 -12.24 -4.55
CA ILE A 61 -17.77 -11.05 -4.61
C ILE A 61 -18.54 -9.75 -4.85
N LYS A 62 -19.70 -9.81 -5.53
CA LYS A 62 -20.57 -8.64 -5.76
C LYS A 62 -21.00 -7.96 -4.45
N ARG A 63 -20.99 -8.68 -3.32
CA ARG A 63 -21.28 -8.13 -1.99
C ARG A 63 -20.20 -7.16 -1.47
N VAL A 64 -19.02 -7.09 -2.08
CA VAL A 64 -17.96 -6.11 -1.74
C VAL A 64 -18.40 -4.67 -2.05
N ILE A 65 -19.38 -4.49 -2.94
CA ILE A 65 -19.99 -3.18 -3.20
C ILE A 65 -20.81 -2.73 -1.98
N SER A 66 -21.60 -3.63 -1.39
CA SER A 66 -22.42 -3.38 -0.20
C SER A 66 -21.58 -3.29 1.08
N TYR A 67 -20.53 -4.12 1.18
CA TYR A 67 -19.61 -4.14 2.30
C TYR A 67 -18.20 -3.85 1.80
N SER A 68 -17.81 -2.58 1.85
CA SER A 68 -16.53 -2.12 1.31
C SER A 68 -15.36 -3.00 1.76
N ALA A 69 -14.36 -3.13 0.90
CA ALA A 69 -13.09 -3.80 1.20
C ALA A 69 -12.46 -3.34 2.53
N ASN A 70 -12.67 -2.08 2.91
CA ASN A 70 -12.17 -1.51 4.16
C ASN A 70 -12.94 -2.05 5.37
N ALA A 71 -14.26 -2.15 5.29
CA ALA A 71 -15.09 -2.75 6.35
C ALA A 71 -14.75 -4.24 6.55
N ILE A 72 -14.63 -5.00 5.46
CA ILE A 72 -14.22 -6.42 5.50
C ILE A 72 -12.85 -6.58 6.17
N SER A 73 -11.91 -5.67 5.89
CA SER A 73 -10.54 -5.76 6.45
C SER A 73 -10.46 -5.59 7.96
N LYS A 74 -11.49 -5.00 8.58
CA LYS A 74 -11.61 -4.77 10.04
C LYS A 74 -12.23 -5.94 10.79
N LEU A 75 -12.72 -6.97 10.09
CA LEU A 75 -13.32 -8.14 10.72
C LEU A 75 -12.25 -8.94 11.48
N THR A 76 -12.64 -9.44 12.66
CA THR A 76 -11.81 -10.34 13.47
C THR A 76 -11.78 -11.74 12.86
N THR A 77 -10.80 -12.55 13.25
CA THR A 77 -10.70 -13.95 12.84
C THR A 77 -11.97 -14.74 13.16
N THR A 78 -12.59 -14.49 14.32
CA THR A 78 -13.85 -15.14 14.71
C THR A 78 -15.00 -14.74 13.81
N GLN A 79 -15.15 -13.45 13.51
CA GLN A 79 -16.19 -12.95 12.60
C GLN A 79 -16.03 -13.53 11.19
N ILE A 80 -14.79 -13.61 10.70
CA ILE A 80 -14.47 -14.25 9.42
C ILE A 80 -14.90 -15.71 9.43
N ARG A 81 -14.57 -16.47 10.49
CA ARG A 81 -14.96 -17.88 10.60
C ARG A 81 -16.47 -18.06 10.61
N THR A 82 -17.21 -17.20 11.30
CA THR A 82 -18.69 -17.24 11.31
C THR A 82 -19.26 -17.02 9.90
N ILE A 83 -18.71 -16.07 9.15
CA ILE A 83 -19.11 -15.82 7.75
C ILE A 83 -18.78 -17.05 6.88
N GLU A 84 -17.57 -17.61 7.04
CA GLU A 84 -17.17 -18.83 6.34
C GLU A 84 -18.10 -20.01 6.63
N GLN A 85 -18.53 -20.22 7.88
CA GLN A 85 -19.46 -21.29 8.24
C GLN A 85 -20.86 -21.06 7.64
N HIS A 86 -21.33 -19.81 7.64
CA HIS A 86 -22.64 -19.47 7.11
C HIS A 86 -22.73 -19.65 5.58
N PHE A 87 -21.68 -19.25 4.85
CA PHE A 87 -21.67 -19.31 3.39
C PHE A 87 -20.92 -20.51 2.80
N GLY A 88 -20.11 -21.22 3.59
CA GLY A 88 -19.22 -22.29 3.13
C GLY A 88 -19.91 -23.63 2.88
N HIS A 89 -21.24 -23.71 2.99
CA HIS A 89 -22.00 -24.83 2.46
C HIS A 89 -22.00 -24.77 0.92
N VAL A 90 -20.92 -25.26 0.31
CA VAL A 90 -20.90 -25.57 -1.12
C VAL A 90 -21.83 -26.76 -1.31
N THR A 91 -23.00 -26.53 -1.90
CA THR A 91 -23.85 -27.60 -2.42
C THR A 91 -23.12 -28.23 -3.60
N TYR A 92 -22.61 -29.44 -3.40
CA TYR A 92 -22.09 -30.27 -4.47
C TYR A 92 -23.26 -30.58 -5.42
N THR A 93 -23.22 -30.05 -6.64
CA THR A 93 -24.15 -30.42 -7.71
C THR A 93 -23.35 -31.23 -8.72
N PRO A 94 -23.41 -32.58 -8.68
CA PRO A 94 -22.82 -33.40 -9.72
C PRO A 94 -23.63 -33.21 -11.01
N HIS A 95 -22.93 -32.88 -12.10
CA HIS A 95 -23.44 -32.96 -13.47
C HIS A 95 -23.32 -34.38 -13.99
#